data_AF-A0A918U646-F1
#
_entry.id   AF-A0A918U646-F1
#
_cell.length_a   1.000
_cell.length_b   1.000
_cell.length_c   1.000
_cell.angle_alpha   90.00
_cell.angle_beta   90.00
_cell.angle_gamma   90.00
#
_symmetry.space_group_name_H-M   'P 1'
#
loop_
_entity.id
_entity.type
_entity.pdbx_description
1 polymer ?
#
loop_
_entity_poly.entity_id
_entity_poly.type
_entity_poly.pdbx_seq_one_letter_code
_entity_poly.pdbx_strand_id
1 'polypeptide(L)'
;MENAGGLGRHLAQWLIARGESVVGMPAAATSCVRELSRGGRRKNDRTDAAAAATVACLQGDGRDVEPEDHTTALAPLDERRVNPARTGVRTVHQLHALLRDLLPGGAPTQLSADPAATLLRAVRPVGDVEAVRKDIAWDLVAEIRKLDKQLTDNAARMQSLVEASGSALTDTPGIGPVRAARLIGRTRRAHRFPTSAAFANYAGATSVEIARAEGPPPALPLR
;
A
#
# COMPACT_ATOMS: atom_id res chain seq x y z
N MET A 1 19.60 -1.30 15.54
CA MET A 1 18.25 -1.69 15.98
C MET A 1 17.70 -2.76 15.05
N GLU A 2 17.21 -3.87 15.58
CA GLU A 2 16.60 -4.93 14.76
C GLU A 2 15.23 -4.49 14.21
N ASN A 3 14.90 -4.89 12.99
CA ASN A 3 13.58 -4.69 12.36
C ASN A 3 13.09 -3.22 12.39
N ALA A 4 14.00 -2.27 12.16
CA ALA A 4 13.71 -0.84 12.21
C ALA A 4 12.76 -0.36 11.09
N GLY A 5 12.55 -1.16 10.03
CA GLY A 5 11.55 -0.89 8.99
C GLY A 5 10.17 -1.53 9.25
N GLY A 6 10.05 -2.37 10.29
CA GLY A 6 8.83 -3.10 10.64
C GLY A 6 8.33 -2.74 12.03
N LEU A 7 8.37 -3.69 12.97
CA LEU A 7 7.86 -3.48 14.35
C LEU A 7 8.65 -2.41 15.11
N GLY A 8 9.94 -2.25 14.80
CA GLY A 8 10.79 -1.25 15.42
C GLY A 8 10.57 0.17 14.90
N ARG A 9 9.82 0.34 13.81
CA ARG A 9 9.76 1.60 13.04
C ARG A 9 9.41 2.83 13.87
N HIS A 10 8.43 2.72 14.76
CA HIS A 10 8.02 3.85 15.60
C HIS A 10 9.14 4.34 16.51
N LEU A 11 9.89 3.42 17.14
CA LEU A 11 11.03 3.77 17.98
C LEU A 11 12.16 4.39 17.16
N ALA A 12 12.47 3.83 15.99
CA ALA A 12 13.50 4.37 15.11
C ALA A 12 13.17 5.82 14.69
N GLN A 13 11.95 6.09 14.26
CA GLN A 13 11.53 7.45 13.87
C GLN A 13 11.51 8.42 15.07
N TRP A 14 11.13 7.93 16.25
CA TRP A 14 11.16 8.74 17.49
C TRP A 14 12.59 9.16 17.89
N LEU A 15 13.57 8.27 17.71
CA LEU A 15 14.99 8.54 17.94
C LEU A 15 15.56 9.52 16.90
N ILE A 16 15.27 9.29 15.61
CA ILE A 16 15.70 10.17 14.52
C ILE A 16 15.16 11.59 14.71
N ALA A 17 13.91 11.74 15.14
CA ALA A 17 13.30 13.03 15.43
C ALA A 17 14.00 13.79 16.58
N ARG A 18 14.85 13.12 17.37
CA ARG A 18 15.68 13.71 18.44
C ARG A 18 17.14 13.91 18.03
N GLY A 19 17.47 13.68 16.76
CA GLY A 19 18.83 13.82 16.24
C GLY A 19 19.70 12.58 16.44
N GLU A 20 19.13 11.45 16.88
CA GLU A 20 19.88 10.20 17.04
C GLU A 20 20.03 9.48 15.69
N SER A 21 21.21 8.91 15.45
CA SER A 21 21.43 8.02 14.29
C SER A 21 20.95 6.62 14.61
N VAL A 22 20.10 6.06 13.73
CA VAL A 22 19.56 4.72 13.88
C VAL A 22 19.94 3.86 12.69
N VAL A 23 20.68 2.79 12.96
CA VAL A 23 21.04 1.79 11.96
C VAL A 23 20.15 0.55 12.11
N GLY A 24 19.45 0.17 11.05
CA GLY A 24 18.59 -1.00 10.99
C GLY A 24 19.36 -2.28 10.69
N MET A 25 19.18 -3.31 11.52
CA MET A 25 19.79 -4.64 11.32
C MET A 25 18.78 -5.64 10.74
N PRO A 26 19.17 -6.48 9.77
CA PRO A 26 18.33 -7.58 9.27
C PRO A 26 18.06 -8.60 10.38
N ALA A 27 16.78 -8.94 10.57
CA ALA A 27 16.36 -9.92 11.58
C ALA A 27 16.97 -11.33 11.36
N ALA A 28 17.28 -11.67 10.10
CA ALA A 28 17.95 -12.92 9.76
C ALA A 28 19.40 -12.95 10.29
N ALA A 29 20.12 -11.83 10.19
CA ALA A 29 21.50 -11.74 10.66
C ALA A 29 21.59 -11.81 12.19
N THR A 30 20.71 -11.08 12.89
CA THR A 30 20.59 -11.15 14.36
C THR A 30 20.16 -12.54 14.83
N SER A 31 19.25 -13.20 14.10
CA SER A 31 18.86 -14.60 14.38
C SER A 31 20.03 -15.57 14.26
N CYS A 32 20.87 -15.43 13.22
CA CYS A 32 22.06 -16.28 13.03
C CYS A 32 23.04 -16.15 14.19
N VAL A 33 23.32 -14.92 14.64
CA VAL A 33 24.19 -14.68 15.81
C VAL A 33 23.62 -15.33 17.08
N ARG A 34 22.30 -15.24 17.28
CA ARG A 34 21.61 -15.85 18.43
C ARG A 34 21.67 -17.37 18.40
N GLU A 35 21.53 -17.97 17.24
CA GLU A 35 21.60 -19.43 17.05
C GLU A 35 22.99 -19.99 17.37
N LEU A 36 24.05 -19.25 17.02
CA LEU A 36 25.44 -19.63 17.27
C LEU A 36 25.95 -19.25 18.68
N SER A 37 25.15 -18.53 19.48
CA SER A 37 25.54 -18.08 20.82
C SER A 37 25.45 -19.20 21.87
N ARG A 38 26.44 -19.29 22.76
CA ARG A 38 26.45 -20.25 23.88
C ARG A 38 25.36 -19.87 24.89
N GLY A 39 24.37 -20.74 25.10
CA GLY A 39 23.28 -20.51 26.06
C GLY A 39 21.91 -21.03 25.64
N GLY A 40 21.77 -21.51 24.39
CA GLY A 40 20.52 -22.03 23.87
C GLY A 40 19.45 -20.93 23.70
N ARG A 41 18.35 -21.27 23.03
CA ARG A 41 17.24 -20.41 22.56
C ARG A 41 16.52 -19.52 23.60
N ARG A 42 17.07 -19.26 24.80
CA ARG A 42 16.52 -18.31 25.77
C ARG A 42 16.56 -16.90 25.19
N LYS A 43 15.42 -16.46 24.68
CA LYS A 43 15.19 -15.09 24.20
C LYS A 43 15.08 -14.16 25.40
N ASN A 44 16.01 -13.22 25.51
CA ASN A 44 15.90 -12.07 26.40
C ASN A 44 16.47 -10.81 25.73
N ASP A 45 16.06 -9.64 26.20
CA ASP A 45 16.43 -8.36 25.57
C ASP A 45 17.95 -8.13 25.51
N ARG A 46 18.70 -8.66 26.50
CA ARG A 46 20.15 -8.56 26.52
C ARG A 46 20.80 -9.37 25.39
N THR A 47 20.31 -10.59 25.14
CA THR A 47 20.79 -11.41 24.02
C THR A 47 20.41 -10.82 22.67
N ASP A 48 19.23 -10.22 22.55
CA ASP A 48 18.77 -9.57 21.31
C ASP A 48 19.59 -8.30 21.04
N ALA A 49 19.86 -7.48 22.06
CA ALA A 49 20.74 -6.30 21.95
C ALA A 49 22.19 -6.67 21.61
N ALA A 50 22.75 -7.70 22.27
CA ALA A 50 24.10 -8.17 21.98
C ALA A 50 24.23 -8.72 20.55
N ALA A 51 23.22 -9.44 20.06
CA ALA A 51 23.19 -9.92 18.69
C ALA A 51 23.11 -8.77 17.69
N ALA A 52 22.25 -7.77 17.93
CA ALA A 52 22.16 -6.58 17.10
C ALA A 52 23.47 -5.78 17.06
N ALA A 53 24.13 -5.61 18.22
CA ALA A 53 25.43 -4.96 18.30
C ALA A 53 26.53 -5.76 17.58
N THR A 54 26.52 -7.09 17.72
CA THR A 54 27.48 -7.98 17.05
C THR A 54 27.35 -7.89 15.53
N VAL A 55 26.13 -7.94 14.99
CA VAL A 55 25.89 -7.75 13.54
C VAL A 55 26.36 -6.36 13.10
N ALA A 56 26.04 -5.32 13.86
CA ALA A 56 26.44 -3.95 13.53
C ALA A 56 27.97 -3.80 13.47
N CYS A 57 28.70 -4.38 14.44
CA CYS A 57 30.16 -4.30 14.49
C CYS A 57 30.86 -5.18 13.44
N LEU A 58 30.33 -6.36 13.13
CA LEU A 58 31.03 -7.35 12.30
C LEU A 58 30.71 -7.27 10.82
N GLN A 59 29.45 -6.97 10.46
CA GLN A 59 28.99 -7.10 9.07
C GLN A 59 28.97 -5.77 8.34
N GLY A 60 28.79 -4.63 9.03
CA GLY A 60 28.62 -3.34 8.36
C GLY A 60 27.34 -3.22 7.51
N ASP A 61 26.58 -4.31 7.34
CA ASP A 61 25.33 -4.40 6.56
C ASP A 61 24.12 -3.72 7.22
N GLY A 62 24.38 -2.88 8.22
CA GLY A 62 23.38 -2.03 8.82
C GLY A 62 22.91 -0.99 7.81
N ARG A 63 21.60 -0.83 7.66
CA ARG A 63 21.04 0.22 6.80
C ARG A 63 20.60 1.40 7.63
N ASP A 64 21.14 2.58 7.32
CA ASP A 64 20.70 3.81 7.96
C ASP A 64 19.18 3.99 7.78
N VAL A 65 18.52 4.27 8.89
CA VAL A 65 17.10 4.57 8.90
C VAL A 65 16.98 6.07 8.72
N GLU A 66 16.53 6.49 7.54
CA GLU A 66 16.26 7.91 7.30
C GLU A 66 14.83 8.28 7.77
N PRO A 67 14.56 9.57 8.03
CA PRO A 67 13.23 10.07 8.39
C PRO A 67 12.15 9.64 7.39
N GLU A 68 10.95 9.35 7.89
CA GLU A 68 9.79 9.13 7.02
C GLU A 68 9.50 10.38 6.18
N ASP A 69 9.17 10.15 4.91
CA ASP A 69 8.94 11.18 3.90
C ASP A 69 7.56 11.04 3.25
N HIS A 70 7.28 11.88 2.24
CA HIS A 70 6.05 11.83 1.45
C HIS A 70 5.78 10.43 0.88
N THR A 71 6.81 9.67 0.51
CA THR A 71 6.64 8.31 -0.04
C THR A 71 6.04 7.35 0.99
N THR A 72 6.40 7.53 2.26
CA THR A 72 5.85 6.74 3.37
C THR A 72 4.41 7.14 3.70
N ALA A 73 4.06 8.43 3.56
CA ALA A 73 2.69 8.92 3.75
C ALA A 73 1.72 8.51 2.62
N LEU A 74 2.21 8.33 1.39
CA LEU A 74 1.39 7.93 0.24
C LEU A 74 0.93 6.47 0.29
N ALA A 75 1.74 5.57 0.85
CA ALA A 75 1.42 4.14 0.97
C ALA A 75 0.09 3.86 1.71
N PRO A 76 -0.14 4.38 2.94
CA PRO A 76 -1.41 4.14 3.65
C PRO A 76 -2.61 4.78 2.95
N LEU A 77 -2.42 5.85 2.16
CA LEU A 77 -3.51 6.43 1.35
C LEU A 77 -3.91 5.51 0.19
N ASP A 78 -2.94 4.88 -0.49
CA ASP A 78 -3.22 3.89 -1.54
C ASP A 78 -3.94 2.67 -0.96
N GLU A 79 -3.45 2.16 0.17
CA GLU A 79 -4.07 1.02 0.86
C GLU A 79 -5.50 1.36 1.30
N ARG A 80 -5.70 2.52 1.93
CA ARG A 80 -7.01 3.00 2.36
C ARG A 80 -8.00 3.10 1.20
N ARG A 81 -7.56 3.49 0.00
CA ARG A 81 -8.42 3.67 -1.18
C ARG A 81 -9.09 2.36 -1.62
N VAL A 82 -8.44 1.22 -1.41
CA VAL A 82 -8.92 -0.09 -1.89
C VAL A 82 -10.27 -0.46 -1.28
N ASN A 83 -10.47 -0.16 0.00
CA ASN A 83 -11.70 -0.55 0.71
C ASN A 83 -12.93 0.22 0.23
N PRO A 84 -12.98 1.57 0.22
CA PRO A 84 -14.14 2.30 -0.28
C PRO A 84 -14.48 1.98 -1.74
N ALA A 85 -13.47 1.77 -2.59
CA ALA A 85 -13.70 1.40 -3.98
C ALA A 85 -14.39 0.03 -4.11
N ARG A 86 -13.91 -0.98 -3.37
CA ARG A 86 -14.52 -2.33 -3.37
C ARG A 86 -15.91 -2.33 -2.75
N THR A 87 -16.09 -1.59 -1.65
CA THR A 87 -17.41 -1.45 -1.02
C THR A 87 -18.37 -0.76 -1.97
N GLY A 88 -17.96 0.31 -2.65
CA GLY A 88 -18.82 1.03 -3.60
C GLY A 88 -19.36 0.14 -4.71
N VAL A 89 -18.50 -0.70 -5.32
CA VAL A 89 -18.95 -1.70 -6.32
C VAL A 89 -19.98 -2.66 -5.74
N ARG A 90 -19.77 -3.16 -4.52
CA ARG A 90 -20.71 -4.05 -3.85
C ARG A 90 -22.05 -3.37 -3.56
N THR A 91 -22.02 -2.15 -3.04
CA THR A 91 -23.22 -1.35 -2.71
C THR A 91 -24.03 -1.06 -3.98
N VAL A 92 -23.37 -0.72 -5.10
CA VAL A 92 -24.03 -0.54 -6.41
C VAL A 92 -24.66 -1.85 -6.91
N HIS A 93 -23.98 -3.00 -6.76
CA HIS A 93 -24.56 -4.29 -7.13
C HIS A 93 -25.79 -4.65 -6.29
N GLN A 94 -25.77 -4.38 -4.98
CA GLN A 94 -26.92 -4.58 -4.09
C GLN A 94 -28.09 -3.68 -4.49
N LEU A 95 -27.80 -2.41 -4.80
CA LEU A 95 -28.80 -1.46 -5.30
C LEU A 95 -29.40 -1.95 -6.63
N HIS A 96 -28.60 -2.48 -7.54
CA HIS A 96 -29.09 -3.09 -8.78
C HIS A 96 -30.07 -4.25 -8.53
N ALA A 97 -29.82 -5.09 -7.53
CA ALA A 97 -30.74 -6.17 -7.19
C ALA A 97 -32.10 -5.62 -6.76
N LEU A 98 -32.12 -4.61 -5.87
CA LEU A 98 -33.36 -3.97 -5.43
C LEU A 98 -34.09 -3.24 -6.57
N LEU A 99 -33.37 -2.56 -7.45
CA LEU A 99 -33.97 -1.86 -8.58
C LEU A 99 -34.64 -2.79 -9.59
N ARG A 100 -34.17 -4.04 -9.74
CA ARG A 100 -34.85 -5.05 -10.58
C ARG A 100 -36.20 -5.48 -10.00
N ASP A 101 -36.31 -5.49 -8.68
CA ASP A 101 -37.55 -5.83 -7.97
C ASP A 101 -38.55 -4.65 -7.92
N LEU A 102 -38.08 -3.42 -8.19
CA LEU A 102 -38.88 -2.19 -8.10
C LEU A 102 -39.25 -1.59 -9.48
N LEU A 103 -38.48 -1.90 -10.53
CA LEU A 103 -38.64 -1.30 -11.85
C LEU A 103 -38.68 -2.36 -12.95
N PRO A 104 -39.72 -2.40 -13.80
CA PRO A 104 -39.72 -3.24 -14.99
C PRO A 104 -38.58 -2.81 -15.91
N GLY A 105 -37.69 -3.74 -16.26
CA GLY A 105 -36.47 -3.47 -17.04
C GLY A 105 -35.25 -3.05 -16.20
N GLY A 106 -35.40 -2.82 -14.90
CA GLY A 106 -34.31 -2.51 -13.97
C GLY A 106 -33.66 -1.13 -14.22
N ALA A 107 -32.36 -1.04 -13.94
CA ALA A 107 -31.58 0.19 -14.03
C ALA A 107 -30.41 0.06 -15.04
N PRO A 108 -29.93 1.19 -15.62
CA PRO A 108 -28.79 1.19 -16.53
C PRO A 108 -27.52 0.59 -15.89
N THR A 109 -26.69 -0.09 -16.68
CA THR A 109 -25.50 -0.82 -16.19
C THR A 109 -24.47 0.07 -15.50
N GLN A 110 -24.34 1.33 -15.91
CA GLN A 110 -23.53 2.33 -15.23
C GLN A 110 -24.42 3.16 -14.32
N LEU A 111 -24.44 2.78 -13.04
CA LEU A 111 -25.29 3.42 -12.05
C LEU A 111 -24.45 4.16 -11.01
N SER A 112 -24.71 5.45 -10.88
CA SER A 112 -24.21 6.28 -9.78
C SER A 112 -25.36 6.74 -8.88
N ALA A 113 -25.03 7.35 -7.75
CA ALA A 113 -26.01 7.73 -6.73
C ALA A 113 -27.13 8.65 -7.25
N ASP A 114 -26.83 9.60 -8.14
CA ASP A 114 -27.81 10.60 -8.59
C ASP A 114 -28.79 10.07 -9.64
N PRO A 115 -28.35 9.33 -10.69
CA PRO A 115 -29.26 8.57 -11.53
C PRO A 115 -30.12 7.58 -10.73
N ALA A 116 -29.53 6.86 -9.77
CA ALA A 116 -30.29 5.94 -8.91
C ALA A 116 -31.36 6.66 -8.07
N ALA A 117 -30.99 7.77 -7.43
CA ALA A 117 -31.93 8.61 -6.70
C ALA A 117 -33.08 9.09 -7.60
N THR A 118 -32.77 9.41 -8.86
CA THR A 118 -33.78 9.85 -9.84
C THR A 118 -34.75 8.73 -10.18
N LEU A 119 -34.24 7.51 -10.42
CA LEU A 119 -35.07 6.32 -10.62
C LEU A 119 -35.97 6.04 -9.41
N LEU A 120 -35.41 6.05 -8.20
CA LEU A 120 -36.17 5.80 -6.96
C LEU A 120 -37.27 6.82 -6.68
N ARG A 121 -37.09 8.09 -7.09
CA ARG A 121 -38.13 9.12 -6.97
C ARG A 121 -39.35 8.81 -7.84
N ALA A 122 -39.16 8.20 -9.01
CA ALA A 122 -40.22 7.83 -9.92
C ALA A 122 -41.03 6.60 -9.44
N VAL A 123 -40.43 5.73 -8.62
CA VAL A 123 -41.11 4.56 -8.06
C VAL A 123 -42.20 4.98 -7.08
N ARG A 124 -43.44 4.54 -7.32
CA ARG A 124 -44.56 4.64 -6.37
C ARG A 124 -44.86 3.25 -5.82
N PRO A 125 -44.39 2.92 -4.60
CA PRO A 125 -44.62 1.60 -4.03
C PRO A 125 -46.12 1.41 -3.75
N VAL A 126 -46.65 0.25 -4.12
CA VAL A 126 -48.08 -0.08 -3.95
C VAL A 126 -48.34 -0.83 -2.65
N GLY A 127 -47.34 -1.52 -2.09
CA GLY A 127 -47.46 -2.27 -0.84
C GLY A 127 -46.20 -2.25 0.03
N ASP A 128 -46.32 -2.84 1.22
CA ASP A 128 -45.29 -2.77 2.27
C ASP A 128 -43.92 -3.31 1.84
N VAL A 129 -43.90 -4.40 1.04
CA VAL A 129 -42.66 -5.00 0.55
C VAL A 129 -41.90 -4.03 -0.37
N GLU A 130 -42.60 -3.35 -1.27
CA GLU A 130 -41.98 -2.37 -2.18
C GLU A 130 -41.52 -1.12 -1.43
N ALA A 131 -42.29 -0.68 -0.43
CA ALA A 131 -41.90 0.43 0.43
C ALA A 131 -40.58 0.12 1.17
N VAL A 132 -40.48 -1.05 1.81
CA VAL A 132 -39.26 -1.49 2.50
C VAL A 132 -38.07 -1.60 1.53
N ARG A 133 -38.25 -2.19 0.34
CA ARG A 133 -37.19 -2.27 -0.67
C ARG A 133 -36.72 -0.89 -1.11
N LYS A 134 -37.65 0.05 -1.29
CA LYS A 134 -37.35 1.42 -1.68
C LYS A 134 -36.58 2.17 -0.58
N ASP A 135 -36.92 1.95 0.69
CA ASP A 135 -36.21 2.55 1.82
C ASP A 135 -34.76 2.03 1.90
N ILE A 136 -34.56 0.72 1.81
CA ILE A 136 -33.21 0.12 1.75
C ILE A 136 -32.42 0.67 0.55
N ALA A 137 -33.07 0.84 -0.60
CA ALA A 137 -32.42 1.40 -1.78
C ALA A 137 -31.96 2.85 -1.56
N TRP A 138 -32.72 3.67 -0.82
CA TRP A 138 -32.29 5.01 -0.41
C TRP A 138 -31.10 4.99 0.54
N ASP A 139 -31.06 4.06 1.49
CA ASP A 139 -29.90 3.88 2.38
C ASP A 139 -28.63 3.55 1.58
N LEU A 140 -28.73 2.64 0.60
CA LEU A 140 -27.61 2.30 -0.28
C LEU A 140 -27.17 3.49 -1.14
N VAL A 141 -28.09 4.33 -1.63
CA VAL A 141 -27.75 5.57 -2.35
C VAL A 141 -26.98 6.53 -1.44
N ALA A 142 -27.39 6.69 -0.18
CA ALA A 142 -26.66 7.52 0.79
C ALA A 142 -25.27 6.95 1.07
N GLU A 143 -25.14 5.62 1.18
CA GLU A 143 -23.85 4.94 1.34
C GLU A 143 -22.93 5.16 0.13
N ILE A 144 -23.43 5.03 -1.10
CA ILE A 144 -22.65 5.28 -2.33
C ILE A 144 -22.10 6.71 -2.31
N ARG A 145 -22.93 7.72 -2.01
CA ARG A 145 -22.47 9.13 -1.92
C ARG A 145 -21.35 9.32 -0.89
N LYS A 146 -21.46 8.65 0.26
CA LYS A 146 -20.43 8.69 1.30
C LYS A 146 -19.12 8.06 0.80
N LEU A 147 -19.19 6.93 0.12
CA LEU A 147 -18.02 6.23 -0.44
C LEU A 147 -17.36 7.05 -1.55
N ASP A 148 -18.16 7.65 -2.45
CA ASP A 148 -17.66 8.54 -3.50
C ASP A 148 -16.94 9.76 -2.91
N LYS A 149 -17.52 10.38 -1.88
CA LYS A 149 -16.86 11.47 -1.15
C LYS A 149 -15.53 11.03 -0.55
N GLN A 150 -15.49 9.86 0.09
CA GLN A 150 -14.24 9.33 0.65
C GLN A 150 -13.17 9.09 -0.42
N LEU A 151 -13.56 8.63 -1.62
CA LEU A 151 -12.64 8.42 -2.73
C LEU A 151 -12.11 9.73 -3.31
N THR A 152 -12.95 10.76 -3.39
CA THR A 152 -12.57 12.11 -3.81
C THR A 152 -11.63 12.76 -2.79
N ASP A 153 -11.99 12.76 -1.50
CA ASP A 153 -11.17 13.32 -0.43
C ASP A 153 -9.80 12.61 -0.33
N ASN A 154 -9.78 11.28 -0.53
CA ASN A 154 -8.54 10.49 -0.58
C ASN A 154 -7.69 10.84 -1.82
N ALA A 155 -8.30 11.02 -2.99
CA ALA A 155 -7.60 11.42 -4.22
C ALA A 155 -6.97 12.81 -4.09
N ALA A 156 -7.68 13.77 -3.47
CA ALA A 156 -7.15 15.10 -3.20
C ALA A 156 -5.92 15.05 -2.28
N ARG A 157 -5.97 14.26 -1.20
CA ARG A 157 -4.81 14.06 -0.30
C ARG A 157 -3.63 13.42 -1.02
N MET A 158 -3.88 12.42 -1.87
CA MET A 158 -2.84 11.81 -2.71
C MET A 158 -2.20 12.84 -3.64
N GLN A 159 -3.01 13.66 -4.29
CA GLN A 159 -2.53 14.72 -5.18
C GLN A 159 -1.63 15.72 -4.44
N SER A 160 -2.08 16.26 -3.30
CA SER A 160 -1.28 17.23 -2.54
C SER A 160 0.07 16.67 -2.09
N LEU A 161 0.13 15.38 -1.70
CA LEU A 161 1.39 14.74 -1.32
C LEU A 161 2.29 14.43 -2.52
N VAL A 162 1.72 14.12 -3.69
CA VAL A 162 2.50 13.94 -4.93
C VAL A 162 3.13 15.28 -5.34
N GLU A 163 2.36 16.36 -5.30
CA GLU A 163 2.86 17.72 -5.58
C GLU A 163 3.96 18.12 -4.59
N ALA A 164 3.74 17.91 -3.29
CA ALA A 164 4.74 18.19 -2.25
C ALA A 164 6.01 17.31 -2.36
N SER A 165 5.91 16.13 -2.95
CA SER A 165 7.07 15.26 -3.19
C SER A 165 7.98 15.75 -4.33
N GLY A 166 7.53 16.71 -5.14
CA GLY A 166 8.27 17.19 -6.32
C GLY A 166 8.40 16.14 -7.43
N SER A 167 7.54 15.11 -7.44
CA SER A 167 7.61 14.03 -8.43
C SER A 167 7.15 14.48 -9.80
N ALA A 168 7.95 14.18 -10.83
CA ALA A 168 7.60 14.37 -12.25
C ALA A 168 6.76 13.21 -12.83
N LEU A 169 6.32 12.24 -12.01
CA LEU A 169 5.58 11.07 -12.53
C LEU A 169 4.27 11.46 -13.22
N THR A 170 3.63 12.56 -12.79
CA THR A 170 2.39 13.06 -13.41
C THR A 170 2.59 13.64 -14.80
N ASP A 171 3.82 13.95 -15.19
CA ASP A 171 4.15 14.44 -16.54
C ASP A 171 4.15 13.30 -17.57
N THR A 172 4.17 12.05 -17.10
CA THR A 172 4.11 10.87 -17.96
C THR A 172 2.67 10.65 -18.45
N PRO A 173 2.43 10.55 -19.76
CA PRO A 173 1.10 10.30 -20.31
C PRO A 173 0.42 9.08 -19.67
N GLY A 174 -0.80 9.28 -19.19
CA GLY A 174 -1.58 8.22 -18.53
C GLY A 174 -1.27 8.00 -17.04
N ILE A 175 -0.37 8.78 -16.43
CA ILE A 175 -0.12 8.73 -14.99
C ILE A 175 -0.77 9.94 -14.32
N GLY A 176 -1.99 9.77 -13.82
CA GLY A 176 -2.63 10.77 -12.96
C GLY A 176 -2.14 10.71 -11.50
N PRO A 177 -2.53 11.69 -10.66
CA PRO A 177 -2.06 11.80 -9.27
C PRO A 177 -2.26 10.53 -8.43
N VAL A 178 -3.39 9.83 -8.59
CA VAL A 178 -3.66 8.57 -7.88
C VAL A 178 -2.69 7.45 -8.31
N ARG A 179 -2.36 7.36 -9.61
CA ARG A 179 -1.41 6.37 -10.12
C ARG A 179 0.02 6.71 -9.69
N ALA A 180 0.40 7.98 -9.74
CA ALA A 180 1.68 8.47 -9.24
C ALA A 180 1.83 8.14 -7.74
N ALA A 181 0.84 8.51 -6.93
CA ALA A 181 0.80 8.22 -5.50
C ALA A 181 0.96 6.72 -5.19
N ARG A 182 0.26 5.85 -5.94
CA ARG A 182 0.39 4.39 -5.82
C ARG A 182 1.80 3.91 -6.13
N LEU A 183 2.39 4.39 -7.22
CA LEU A 183 3.76 4.01 -7.61
C LEU A 183 4.76 4.46 -6.56
N ILE A 184 4.70 5.72 -6.14
CA ILE A 184 5.60 6.28 -5.13
C ILE A 184 5.44 5.54 -3.79
N GLY A 185 4.21 5.30 -3.32
CA GLY A 185 3.97 4.62 -2.06
C GLY A 185 4.49 3.16 -2.02
N ARG A 186 4.42 2.45 -3.16
CA ARG A 186 4.87 1.04 -3.26
C ARG A 186 6.37 0.91 -3.51
N THR A 187 6.92 1.81 -4.30
CA THR A 187 8.36 1.90 -4.57
C THR A 187 9.11 2.43 -3.34
N ARG A 188 8.46 3.30 -2.56
CA ARG A 188 9.08 4.15 -1.54
C ARG A 188 10.23 4.94 -2.18
N ARG A 189 11.41 4.95 -1.55
CA ARG A 189 12.61 5.63 -2.04
C ARG A 189 13.19 4.92 -3.26
N ALA A 190 13.12 5.58 -4.42
CA ALA A 190 13.59 5.02 -5.69
C ALA A 190 15.11 4.75 -5.70
N HIS A 191 15.92 5.60 -5.04
CA HIS A 191 17.38 5.45 -4.97
C HIS A 191 17.84 4.14 -4.28
N ARG A 192 16.94 3.43 -3.59
CA ARG A 192 17.26 2.12 -3.00
C ARG A 192 17.55 1.05 -4.05
N PHE A 193 17.15 1.29 -5.30
CA PHE A 193 17.41 0.42 -6.43
C PHE A 193 18.61 0.97 -7.19
N PRO A 194 19.75 0.23 -7.23
CA PRO A 194 20.95 0.71 -7.89
C PRO A 194 20.79 0.77 -9.42
N THR A 195 19.90 -0.05 -9.98
CA THR A 195 19.63 -0.12 -11.42
C THR A 195 18.15 -0.30 -11.70
N SER A 196 17.74 0.02 -12.94
CA SER A 196 16.39 -0.27 -13.43
C SER A 196 16.08 -1.77 -13.43
N ALA A 197 17.08 -2.63 -13.68
CA ALA A 197 16.94 -4.08 -13.58
C ALA A 197 16.64 -4.54 -12.15
N ALA A 198 17.30 -3.96 -11.14
CA ALA A 198 17.02 -4.24 -9.73
C ALA A 198 15.59 -3.83 -9.35
N PHE A 199 15.12 -2.68 -9.86
CA PHE A 199 13.73 -2.25 -9.68
C PHE A 199 12.75 -3.18 -10.40
N ALA A 200 13.03 -3.58 -11.63
CA ALA A 200 12.19 -4.48 -12.40
C ALA A 200 12.06 -5.86 -11.73
N ASN A 201 13.16 -6.39 -11.18
CA ASN A 201 13.15 -7.65 -10.43
C ASN A 201 12.25 -7.53 -9.18
N TYR A 202 12.40 -6.44 -8.41
CA TYR A 202 11.52 -6.15 -7.28
C TYR A 202 10.04 -6.01 -7.68
N ALA A 203 9.77 -5.38 -8.81
CA ALA A 203 8.42 -5.18 -9.32
C ALA A 203 7.82 -6.45 -9.97
N GLY A 204 8.60 -7.53 -10.12
CA GLY A 204 8.19 -8.73 -10.85
C GLY A 204 7.99 -8.50 -12.36
N ALA A 205 8.67 -7.50 -12.92
CA ALA A 205 8.54 -7.04 -14.30
C ALA A 205 9.72 -7.43 -15.20
N THR A 206 10.67 -8.22 -14.71
CA THR A 206 11.79 -8.76 -15.53
C THR A 206 11.34 -9.91 -16.40
N SER A 207 11.84 -9.97 -17.65
CA SER A 207 11.84 -11.19 -18.46
C SER A 207 12.66 -12.30 -17.77
N VAL A 208 12.29 -13.56 -18.01
CA VAL A 208 12.91 -14.74 -17.38
C VAL A 208 14.44 -14.81 -17.57
N GLU A 209 14.96 -14.24 -18.66
CA GLU A 209 16.40 -14.24 -18.98
C GLU A 209 17.24 -13.35 -18.05
N ILE A 210 16.70 -12.21 -17.58
CA ILE A 210 17.43 -11.28 -16.69
C ILE A 210 17.45 -11.79 -15.23
N ALA A 211 16.49 -12.64 -14.86
CA ALA A 211 16.45 -13.25 -13.53
C ALA A 211 17.56 -14.30 -13.31
N ARG A 212 18.31 -14.69 -14.35
CA ARG A 212 19.29 -15.79 -14.30
C ARG A 212 20.76 -15.40 -14.47
N ALA A 213 21.15 -14.15 -14.74
CA ALA A 213 22.56 -13.83 -14.91
C ALA A 213 22.93 -12.39 -14.53
N GLU A 214 23.94 -12.24 -13.66
CA GLU A 214 25.19 -11.59 -14.12
C GLU A 214 26.41 -11.97 -13.25
N GLY A 215 27.38 -12.59 -13.93
CA GLY A 215 28.73 -12.90 -13.48
C GLY A 215 29.34 -13.90 -14.48
N PRO A 216 30.31 -13.52 -15.34
CA PRO A 216 30.98 -14.49 -16.21
C PRO A 216 31.74 -15.51 -15.33
N PRO A 217 31.77 -16.80 -15.69
CA PRO A 217 32.53 -17.78 -14.93
C PRO A 217 34.03 -17.40 -14.94
N PRO A 218 34.75 -17.57 -13.82
CA PRO A 218 36.18 -17.30 -13.79
C PRO A 218 36.88 -18.18 -14.82
N ALA A 219 37.68 -17.56 -15.69
CA ALA A 219 38.53 -18.28 -16.63
C ALA A 219 39.53 -19.13 -15.82
N LEU A 220 39.40 -20.45 -15.92
CA LEU A 220 40.41 -21.37 -15.39
C LEU A 220 41.70 -21.21 -16.22
N PRO A 221 42.87 -21.10 -15.57
CA PRO A 221 44.13 -21.08 -16.29
C PRO A 221 44.37 -22.46 -16.91
N LEU A 222 44.46 -22.50 -18.24
CA LEU A 222 44.96 -23.68 -18.96
C LEU A 222 46.43 -23.89 -18.58
N ARG A 223 46.74 -25.09 -18.07
CA ARG A 223 48.10 -25.63 -18.02
C ARG A 223 48.44 -26.28 -19.34
#